data_AF-A0A926UJG3-F1
#
_entry.id   AF-A0A926UJG3-F1
#
_cell.length_a   1.000
_cell.length_b   1.000
_cell.length_c   1.000
_cell.angle_alpha   90.00
_cell.angle_beta   90.00
_cell.angle_gamma   90.00
#
_symmetry.space_group_name_H-M   'P 1'
#
loop_
_entity.id
_entity.type
_entity.pdbx_description
1 polymer ?
#
loop_
_entity_poly.entity_id
_entity_poly.type
_entity_poly.pdbx_seq_one_letter_code
_entity_poly.pdbx_strand_id
1 'polypeptide(L)' 'MLRGGSWNNNPENCRSANRNNNNRDNRNNNIGFRVVCLVVASALLYQN' A
#
# COMPACT_ATOMS: atom_id res chain seq x y z
N MET A 1 -4.63 -6.21 3.28
CA MET A 1 -4.87 -6.17 1.82
C MET A 1 -3.71 -5.48 1.14
N LEU A 2 -3.21 -6.09 0.07
CA LEU A 2 -2.02 -5.64 -0.66
C LEU A 2 -2.40 -4.91 -1.94
N ARG A 3 -1.56 -3.97 -2.40
CA ARG A 3 -1.83 -3.12 -3.57
C ARG A 3 -0.56 -2.88 -4.39
N GLY A 4 -0.72 -2.47 -5.65
CA GLY A 4 0.37 -2.07 -6.54
C GLY A 4 0.97 -3.20 -7.39
N GLY A 5 0.69 -4.47 -7.06
CA GLY A 5 1.27 -5.62 -7.78
C GLY A 5 2.75 -5.86 -7.46
N SER A 6 3.33 -6.82 -8.16
CA SER A 6 4.72 -7.27 -8.06
C SER A 6 5.25 -7.58 -9.47
N TRP A 7 6.55 -7.86 -9.58
CA TRP A 7 7.25 -8.11 -10.84
C TRP A 7 6.64 -9.24 -11.70
N ASN A 8 5.90 -10.19 -11.10
CA ASN A 8 5.27 -11.30 -11.81
C ASN A 8 3.74 -11.15 -12.00
N ASN A 9 3.19 -9.95 -11.85
CA ASN A 9 1.75 -9.75 -12.01
C ASN A 9 1.38 -9.34 -13.44
N ASN A 10 0.25 -9.86 -13.93
CA ASN A 10 -0.43 -9.33 -15.11
C ASN A 10 -0.68 -7.81 -14.91
N PRO A 11 -0.40 -6.95 -15.91
CA PRO A 11 -0.63 -5.50 -15.85
C PRO A 11 -1.99 -5.09 -15.29
N GLU A 12 -3.04 -5.86 -15.54
CA GLU A 12 -4.39 -5.60 -15.01
C GLU A 12 -4.46 -5.64 -13.48
N ASN A 13 -3.62 -6.47 -12.84
CA ASN A 13 -3.53 -6.60 -11.39
C ASN A 13 -2.69 -5.49 -10.75
N CYS A 14 -1.96 -4.69 -11.55
CA CYS A 14 -1.14 -3.57 -11.09
C CYS A 14 -1.91 -2.24 -11.06
N ARG A 15 -3.20 -2.24 -11.44
CA ARG A 15 -4.07 -1.05 -11.36
C ARG A 15 -4.24 -0.58 -9.92
N SER A 16 -4.34 0.74 -9.73
CA SER A 16 -4.58 1.37 -8.41
C SER A 16 -5.87 0.91 -7.72
N ALA A 17 -6.87 0.52 -8.52
CA ALA A 17 -8.14 -0.01 -8.04
C ALA A 17 -8.02 -1.44 -7.49
N ASN A 18 -7.00 -2.21 -7.86
CA ASN A 18 -6.89 -3.62 -7.47
C ASN A 18 -6.61 -3.79 -5.96
N ARG A 19 -7.25 -4.78 -5.34
CA ARG A 19 -7.31 -5.00 -3.89
C ARG A 19 -6.98 -6.49 -3.62
N ASN A 20 -5.71 -6.85 -3.51
CA ASN A 20 -5.32 -8.26 -3.34
C ASN A 20 -5.66 -8.77 -1.94
N ASN A 21 -6.46 -9.83 -1.87
CA ASN A 21 -7.01 -10.42 -0.65
C ASN A 21 -6.32 -11.74 -0.27
N ASN A 22 -4.99 -11.68 -0.07
CA ASN A 22 -4.23 -12.83 0.43
C ASN A 22 -4.52 -13.07 1.92
N ASN A 23 -4.44 -14.32 2.35
CA ASN A 23 -4.52 -14.66 3.77
C ASN A 23 -3.38 -13.99 4.57
N ARG A 24 -3.63 -13.68 5.84
CA ARG A 24 -2.71 -12.88 6.70
C ARG A 24 -1.41 -13.62 7.05
N ASP A 25 -1.43 -14.94 6.98
CA ASP A 25 -0.29 -15.84 7.18
C ASP A 25 0.54 -16.05 5.90
N ASN A 26 0.09 -15.54 4.75
CA ASN A 26 0.82 -15.69 3.49
C ASN A 26 2.14 -14.89 3.52
N ARG A 27 3.26 -15.61 3.40
CA ARG A 27 4.64 -15.08 3.41
C ARG A 27 5.31 -15.14 2.03
N ASN A 28 4.53 -15.07 0.95
CA ASN A 28 5.06 -15.04 -0.41
C ASN A 28 6.09 -13.90 -0.57
N ASN A 29 7.22 -14.19 -1.21
CA ASN A 29 8.35 -13.28 -1.38
C ASN A 29 8.05 -12.07 -2.29
N ASN A 30 6.90 -12.07 -2.98
CA ASN A 30 6.41 -10.95 -3.76
C ASN A 30 5.55 -9.97 -2.94
N ILE A 31 5.45 -10.17 -1.62
CA ILE A 31 4.70 -9.33 -0.68
C ILE A 31 5.69 -8.45 0.10
N GLY A 32 5.38 -7.17 0.22
CA GLY A 32 6.15 -6.20 1.01
C GLY A 32 5.29 -5.11 1.65
N PHE A 33 5.93 -4.13 2.27
CA PHE A 33 5.28 -2.97 2.89
C PHE A 33 5.93 -1.67 2.40
N ARG A 34 5.15 -0.58 2.42
CA ARG A 34 5.63 0.78 2.18
C ARG A 34 5.40 1.59 3.45
N VAL A 35 6.49 2.12 4.02
CA VAL A 35 6.39 3.03 5.16
C VAL A 35 5.76 4.34 4.69
N VAL A 36 4.93 4.93 5.54
CA VAL A 36 4.32 6.24 5.32
C VAL A 36 4.79 7.15 6.46
N CYS A 37 5.28 8.34 6.10
CA CYS A 37 5.56 9.39 7.07
C CYS A 37 4.28 10.20 7.27
N LEU A 38 3.83 10.30 8.52
CA LEU A 38 2.74 11.21 8.87
C LEU A 38 3.32 12.61 8.97
N VAL A 39 2.81 13.52 8.14
CA VAL A 39 2.98 14.95 8.43
C VAL A 39 1.92 15.28 9.49
N VAL A 40 2.34 15.34 10.75
CA VAL A 40 1.49 15.88 11.81
C VAL A 40 1.22 17.35 11.51
N ALA A 41 -0.05 17.71 11.38
CA ALA A 41 -0.47 19.07 11.07
C ALA A 41 -0.32 19.99 12.30
N SER A 42 0.90 20.19 12.77
CA SER A 42 1.24 21.46 13.43
C SER A 42 1.05 22.65 12.48
N ALA A 43 1.00 22.40 11.17
CA ALA A 43 0.78 23.41 10.13
C ALA A 43 -0.70 23.77 9.89
N LEU A 44 -1.68 23.01 10.41
CA LEU A 44 -3.11 23.34 10.27
C LEU A 44 -3.79 23.76 11.58
N LEU A 45 -3.07 23.71 12.71
CA LEU A 45 -3.59 24.14 14.01
C LEU A 45 -3.01 25.49 14.48
N TYR A 46 -2.16 26.14 13.67
CA TYR A 46 -1.60 27.48 13.93
C TYR A 46 -2.14 28.52 12.93
N GLN A 47 -3.46 28.51 12.74
CA GLN A 47 -4.21 29.56 12.08
C GLN A 47 -5.45 29.85 12.92
N ASN A 48 -5.27 30.63 14.00
CA ASN A 48 -6.28 31.47 14.67
C ASN A 48 -5.54 32.39 15.66
#